data_AF-A0A9P9DDY8-F1
#
_entry.id   AF-A0A9P9DDY8-F1
#
_cell.length_a   1.000
_cell.length_b   1.000
_cell.length_c   1.000
_cell.angle_alpha   90.00
_cell.angle_beta   90.00
_cell.angle_gamma   90.00
#
_symmetry.space_group_name_H-M   'P 1'
#
loop_
_entity.id
_entity.type
_entity.pdbx_description
1 polymer ?
#
loop_
_entity_poly.entity_id
_entity_poly.type
_entity_poly.pdbx_seq_one_letter_code
_entity_poly.pdbx_strand_id
1 'polypeptide(L)'
;MRLSPSQWQALFSGDTNQHFDDKPKQACLHAEWTLCNAPVISFDIDSILGFVDSPAVAVHGIQFYSAPQYHQNIQIDVHLTLHRVDQDQERPRLIPSRLKDVPHFIFARAEGADFITFHLFFPHLPCYHDFHRLTDEQLSRWFDVIFYPAIRRVYDVDRLQHLSASYRHALATCRAPQVEDRLLETPSYRTQLRMSYFLPPQGLRQLWDHILAAVRQPGLRDFRDSELFIEAKGTKLLFKYPDAPSDMLAVMENFDSKLRHVLDFSYICSDRLYINVGKETCPPHSGLIARDSNVSAREAQTYLWRRCCIRHHLSQLYDGNVLKSGQNFYHESMLRDAGGMTTLTPPSSRLRRGGILYGQMYSLTKEIIDAARTFPFQNPDLRYLALDPQLRNGVQGICGKPTLGKNITDRAYMVSKRRCHYGLTDSKQRSFGVREGHRISWVLF
;
A
#
# COMPACT_ATOMS: atom_id res chain seq x y z
N MET A 1 -16.84 -0.49 37.43
CA MET A 1 -17.88 0.58 37.53
C MET A 1 -18.49 0.73 36.13
N ARG A 2 -19.80 0.54 35.95
CA ARG A 2 -20.46 0.70 34.64
C ARG A 2 -20.83 2.18 34.44
N LEU A 3 -20.43 2.76 33.31
CA LEU A 3 -20.81 4.13 32.93
C LEU A 3 -22.29 4.16 32.52
N SER A 4 -23.00 5.22 32.90
CA SER A 4 -24.37 5.49 32.45
C SER A 4 -24.39 5.88 30.95
N PRO A 5 -25.53 5.78 30.25
CA PRO A 5 -25.66 6.26 28.87
C PRO A 5 -25.26 7.73 28.68
N SER A 6 -25.55 8.59 29.66
CA SER A 6 -25.15 10.00 29.65
C SER A 6 -23.65 10.21 29.80
N GLN A 7 -22.98 9.38 30.61
CA GLN A 7 -21.51 9.39 30.73
C GLN A 7 -20.83 8.86 29.46
N TRP A 8 -21.44 7.86 28.80
CA TRP A 8 -21.00 7.41 27.49
C TRP A 8 -21.16 8.51 26.43
N GLN A 9 -22.31 9.18 26.42
CA GLN A 9 -22.55 10.30 25.50
C GLN A 9 -21.52 11.41 25.71
N ALA A 10 -21.31 11.86 26.95
CA ALA A 10 -20.30 12.86 27.32
C ALA A 10 -18.88 12.49 26.87
N LEU A 11 -18.48 11.23 27.07
CA LEU A 11 -17.16 10.73 26.66
C LEU A 11 -16.97 10.79 25.13
N PHE A 12 -18.00 10.44 24.36
CA PHE A 12 -17.93 10.40 22.89
C PHE A 12 -18.23 11.74 22.21
N SER A 13 -19.05 12.61 22.82
CA SER A 13 -19.35 13.95 22.29
C SER A 13 -18.33 14.99 22.74
N GLY A 14 -17.60 14.75 23.83
CA GLY A 14 -16.78 15.76 24.50
C GLY A 14 -17.60 16.88 25.15
N ASP A 15 -18.93 16.72 25.20
CA ASP A 15 -19.88 17.70 25.71
C ASP A 15 -20.28 17.31 27.13
N THR A 16 -19.75 18.04 28.11
CA THR A 16 -20.04 17.86 29.53
C THR A 16 -20.37 19.21 30.15
N ASN A 17 -21.52 19.32 30.82
CA ASN A 17 -21.84 20.44 31.71
C ASN A 17 -20.95 20.52 32.97
N GLN A 18 -19.95 19.63 33.11
CA GLN A 18 -19.01 19.60 34.23
C GLN A 18 -17.58 19.57 33.69
N HIS A 19 -16.77 20.55 34.09
CA HIS A 19 -15.33 20.56 33.87
C HIS A 19 -14.69 19.38 34.61
N PHE A 20 -14.28 18.35 33.88
CA PHE A 20 -13.31 17.38 34.37
C PHE A 20 -11.91 17.97 34.20
N ASP A 21 -11.54 18.89 35.10
CA ASP A 21 -10.15 19.29 35.22
C ASP A 21 -9.32 18.06 35.64
N ASP A 22 -8.24 17.82 34.90
CA ASP A 22 -7.19 16.81 35.13
C ASP A 22 -7.46 15.33 34.81
N LYS A 23 -8.61 14.93 34.25
CA LYS A 23 -8.80 13.53 33.79
C LYS A 23 -8.67 13.39 32.26
N PRO A 24 -7.93 12.38 31.76
CA PRO A 24 -7.81 12.16 30.31
C PRO A 24 -9.18 11.86 29.71
N LYS A 25 -9.53 12.53 28.60
CA LYS A 25 -10.78 12.36 27.83
C LYS A 25 -10.92 10.97 27.15
N GLN A 26 -10.04 10.04 27.49
CA GLN A 26 -9.88 8.73 26.84
C GLN A 26 -10.42 7.63 27.77
N ALA A 27 -11.13 6.65 27.20
CA ALA A 27 -11.57 5.49 27.96
C ALA A 27 -10.37 4.65 28.43
N CYS A 28 -10.39 4.25 29.70
CA CYS A 28 -9.35 3.44 30.34
C CYS A 28 -9.81 1.98 30.43
N LEU A 29 -8.92 1.03 30.14
CA LEU A 29 -9.24 -0.42 30.20
C LEU A 29 -8.94 -1.06 31.56
N HIS A 30 -8.85 -0.23 32.62
CA HIS A 30 -8.48 -0.69 33.97
C HIS A 30 -9.54 -1.60 34.62
N ALA A 31 -10.76 -1.63 34.08
CA ALA A 31 -11.84 -2.49 34.52
C ALA A 31 -12.34 -3.39 33.37
N GLU A 32 -11.45 -3.88 32.51
CA GLU A 32 -11.83 -4.87 31.49
C GLU A 32 -12.08 -6.24 32.13
N TRP A 33 -13.04 -6.97 31.57
CA TRP A 33 -13.24 -8.38 31.85
C TRP A 33 -12.85 -9.15 30.59
N THR A 34 -11.83 -9.99 30.70
CA THR A 34 -11.27 -10.73 29.58
C THR A 34 -11.50 -12.21 29.81
N LEU A 35 -12.18 -12.87 28.87
CA LEU A 35 -12.33 -14.31 28.86
C LEU A 35 -10.96 -14.95 28.55
N CYS A 36 -10.52 -15.87 29.41
CA CYS A 36 -9.27 -16.60 29.21
C CYS A 36 -9.47 -17.74 28.21
N ASN A 37 -9.43 -17.40 26.92
CA ASN A 37 -9.46 -18.38 25.83
C ASN A 37 -8.09 -18.45 25.16
N ALA A 38 -7.63 -19.65 24.83
CA ALA A 38 -6.42 -19.82 24.03
C ALA A 38 -6.63 -19.18 22.64
N PRO A 39 -5.73 -18.29 22.19
CA PRO A 39 -5.86 -17.68 20.88
C PRO A 39 -5.45 -18.67 19.77
N VAL A 40 -6.01 -18.47 18.59
CA VAL A 40 -5.53 -19.11 17.35
C VAL A 40 -4.46 -18.22 16.74
N ILE A 41 -3.30 -18.80 16.44
CA ILE A 41 -2.18 -18.10 15.82
C ILE A 41 -2.03 -18.57 14.38
N SER A 42 -1.85 -17.63 13.46
CA SER A 42 -1.56 -17.94 12.06
C SER A 42 -0.54 -16.97 11.49
N PHE A 43 0.27 -17.43 10.54
CA PHE A 43 1.23 -16.63 9.81
C PHE A 43 0.85 -16.51 8.33
N ASP A 44 1.33 -15.44 7.69
CA ASP A 44 1.18 -15.20 6.26
C ASP A 44 2.29 -14.27 5.72
N ILE A 45 2.42 -14.19 4.40
CA ILE A 45 3.25 -13.19 3.72
C ILE A 45 2.32 -12.18 3.04
N ASP A 46 2.42 -10.91 3.44
CA ASP A 46 1.51 -9.85 3.01
C ASP A 46 1.95 -9.21 1.69
N SER A 47 3.27 -9.08 1.51
CA SER A 47 3.82 -8.44 0.32
C SER A 47 5.27 -8.81 0.04
N ILE A 48 5.67 -8.61 -1.21
CA ILE A 48 7.03 -8.75 -1.74
C ILE A 48 7.42 -7.43 -2.36
N LEU A 49 8.63 -6.96 -2.11
CA LEU A 49 9.18 -5.72 -2.65
C LEU A 49 10.64 -5.96 -3.00
N GLY A 50 11.03 -5.81 -4.26
CA GLY A 50 12.44 -6.06 -4.61
C GLY A 50 12.87 -5.53 -5.95
N PHE A 51 14.18 -5.36 -6.11
CA PHE A 51 14.78 -4.99 -7.38
C PHE A 51 15.14 -6.24 -8.20
N VAL A 52 15.04 -6.12 -9.51
CA VAL A 52 15.31 -7.20 -10.47
C VAL A 52 16.15 -6.67 -11.61
N ASP A 53 17.01 -7.54 -12.16
CA ASP A 53 17.94 -7.16 -13.23
C ASP A 53 17.29 -7.13 -14.61
N SER A 54 16.13 -7.77 -14.79
CA SER A 54 15.47 -7.92 -16.09
C SER A 54 13.98 -8.27 -15.92
N PRO A 55 13.09 -7.89 -16.86
CA PRO A 55 11.72 -8.41 -16.88
C PRO A 55 11.68 -9.92 -17.15
N ALA A 56 12.78 -10.53 -17.60
CA ALA A 56 12.93 -11.98 -17.73
C ALA A 56 12.78 -12.74 -16.40
N VAL A 57 12.78 -12.04 -15.26
CA VAL A 57 12.36 -12.60 -13.98
C VAL A 57 10.95 -13.22 -14.05
N ALA A 58 10.05 -12.75 -14.91
CA ALA A 58 8.72 -13.33 -15.05
C ALA A 58 8.74 -14.60 -15.92
N VAL A 59 8.59 -15.77 -15.30
CA VAL A 59 8.74 -17.09 -15.95
C VAL A 59 7.74 -17.28 -17.10
N HIS A 60 6.53 -16.73 -16.96
CA HIS A 60 5.45 -16.87 -17.95
C HIS A 60 5.32 -15.67 -18.90
N GLY A 61 6.22 -14.69 -18.79
CA GLY A 61 6.12 -13.44 -19.54
C GLY A 61 5.45 -12.31 -18.77
N ILE A 62 5.20 -11.19 -19.45
CA ILE A 62 4.63 -9.98 -18.83
C ILE A 62 3.46 -9.43 -19.64
N GLN A 63 2.55 -8.75 -18.95
CA GLN A 63 1.52 -7.88 -19.53
C GLN A 63 1.96 -6.43 -19.33
N PHE A 64 2.57 -5.80 -20.34
CA PHE A 64 3.03 -4.41 -20.22
C PHE A 64 1.92 -3.41 -20.54
N TYR A 65 2.01 -2.22 -19.94
CA TYR A 65 1.09 -1.12 -20.20
C TYR A 65 1.66 -0.18 -21.27
N SER A 66 0.92 0.00 -22.37
CA SER A 66 1.29 0.95 -23.44
C SER A 66 0.90 2.40 -23.12
N ALA A 67 0.09 2.60 -22.09
CA ALA A 67 -0.37 3.89 -21.62
C ALA A 67 -0.34 3.94 -20.07
N PRO A 68 -0.11 5.11 -19.47
CA PRO A 68 0.26 5.21 -18.07
C PRO A 68 -0.93 4.92 -17.14
N GLN A 69 -0.68 4.10 -16.11
CA GLN A 69 -1.66 3.77 -15.07
C GLN A 69 -1.30 4.49 -13.76
N TYR A 70 -1.29 5.83 -13.76
CA TYR A 70 -0.75 6.66 -12.66
C TYR A 70 -1.31 6.35 -11.26
N HIS A 71 -2.53 5.85 -11.17
CA HIS A 71 -3.15 5.47 -9.90
C HIS A 71 -2.51 4.23 -9.26
N GLN A 72 -1.75 3.45 -10.03
CA GLN A 72 -1.00 2.28 -9.55
C GLN A 72 0.48 2.59 -9.34
N ASN A 73 0.95 3.83 -9.57
CA ASN A 73 2.30 4.22 -9.18
C ASN A 73 2.48 4.12 -7.66
N ILE A 74 3.74 4.06 -7.21
CA ILE A 74 4.07 4.03 -5.79
C ILE A 74 3.84 5.43 -5.22
N GLN A 75 2.72 5.61 -4.54
CA GLN A 75 2.29 6.92 -3.99
C GLN A 75 2.68 7.14 -2.52
N ILE A 76 3.04 6.07 -1.82
CA ILE A 76 3.37 6.12 -0.39
C ILE A 76 4.80 5.67 -0.15
N ASP A 77 5.35 6.08 0.98
CA ASP A 77 6.64 5.55 1.42
C ASP A 77 6.49 4.06 1.74
N VAL A 78 7.27 3.24 1.03
CA VAL A 78 7.41 1.81 1.28
C VAL A 78 8.69 1.51 2.06
N HIS A 79 9.29 2.49 2.72
CA HIS A 79 10.46 2.38 3.60
C HIS A 79 11.71 1.78 2.93
N LEU A 80 11.76 1.89 1.60
CA LEU A 80 12.89 1.56 0.74
C LEU A 80 13.37 2.84 0.06
N THR A 81 14.66 2.89 -0.22
CA THR A 81 15.30 4.04 -0.85
C THR A 81 15.98 3.65 -2.14
N LEU A 82 15.96 4.57 -3.09
CA LEU A 82 16.73 4.51 -4.33
C LEU A 82 17.41 5.87 -4.50
N HIS A 83 18.66 5.85 -4.96
CA HIS A 83 19.38 7.07 -5.23
C HIS A 83 18.79 7.77 -6.46
N ARG A 84 18.63 9.10 -6.41
CA ARG A 84 18.25 9.92 -7.57
C ARG A 84 19.15 11.14 -7.68
N VAL A 85 19.22 11.74 -8.86
CA VAL A 85 19.98 12.97 -9.08
C VAL A 85 19.39 14.12 -8.27
N ASP A 86 20.26 14.80 -7.53
CA ASP A 86 19.96 16.02 -6.79
C ASP A 86 19.62 17.15 -7.75
N GLN A 87 18.74 18.05 -7.32
CA GLN A 87 18.29 19.19 -8.13
C GLN A 87 19.35 20.29 -8.22
N ASP A 88 20.38 20.25 -7.37
CA ASP A 88 21.49 21.19 -7.39
C ASP A 88 22.29 21.08 -8.71
N GLN A 89 22.02 22.01 -9.63
CA GLN A 89 22.64 22.06 -10.95
C GLN A 89 24.14 22.37 -10.89
N GLU A 90 24.63 22.98 -9.80
CA GLU A 90 26.05 23.27 -9.66
C GLU A 90 26.86 22.04 -9.24
N ARG A 91 26.23 21.08 -8.55
CA ARG A 91 26.86 19.83 -8.09
C ARG A 91 25.90 18.64 -8.20
N PRO A 92 25.65 18.12 -9.42
CA PRO A 92 24.79 16.97 -9.60
C PRO A 92 25.37 15.77 -8.85
N ARG A 93 24.66 15.33 -7.80
CA ARG A 93 25.03 14.17 -6.98
C ARG A 93 23.83 13.25 -6.82
N LEU A 94 24.09 11.97 -6.57
CA LEU A 94 23.06 11.01 -6.24
C LEU A 94 22.70 11.11 -4.76
N ILE A 95 21.42 11.38 -4.44
CA ILE A 95 20.90 11.45 -3.06
C ILE A 95 19.95 10.29 -2.77
N PRO A 96 20.03 9.66 -1.58
CA PRO A 96 19.06 8.65 -1.17
C PRO A 96 17.65 9.27 -1.12
N SER A 97 16.70 8.69 -1.83
CA SER A 97 15.31 9.17 -1.89
C SER A 97 14.33 8.02 -1.69
N ARG A 98 13.17 8.30 -1.10
CA ARG A 98 12.08 7.32 -0.98
C ARG A 98 11.62 6.91 -2.37
N LEU A 99 11.26 5.64 -2.59
CA LEU A 99 10.85 5.17 -3.91
C LEU A 99 9.73 6.04 -4.53
N LYS A 100 8.73 6.43 -3.75
CA LYS A 100 7.64 7.29 -4.24
C LYS A 100 8.10 8.65 -4.80
N ASP A 101 9.28 9.13 -4.44
CA ASP A 101 9.83 10.42 -4.86
C ASP A 101 10.84 10.29 -6.02
N VAL A 102 11.21 9.08 -6.43
CA VAL A 102 12.04 8.85 -7.62
C VAL A 102 11.14 8.77 -8.85
N PRO A 103 11.48 9.37 -10.00
CA PRO A 103 10.66 9.27 -11.20
C PRO A 103 10.44 7.83 -11.62
N HIS A 104 9.18 7.42 -11.74
CA HIS A 104 8.82 6.06 -12.09
C HIS A 104 7.40 5.95 -12.67
N PHE A 105 7.10 4.80 -13.27
CA PHE A 105 5.74 4.41 -13.56
C PHE A 105 5.57 2.90 -13.45
N ILE A 106 4.34 2.43 -13.24
CA ILE A 106 4.02 1.01 -13.39
C ILE A 106 4.15 0.59 -14.86
N PHE A 107 5.03 -0.35 -15.11
CA PHE A 107 5.42 -0.78 -16.45
C PHE A 107 4.63 -2.01 -16.90
N ALA A 108 4.48 -3.02 -16.04
CA ALA A 108 3.87 -4.28 -16.41
C ALA A 108 3.30 -5.06 -15.22
N ARG A 109 2.71 -6.23 -15.49
CA ARG A 109 2.41 -7.30 -14.53
C ARG A 109 2.99 -8.62 -14.99
N ALA A 110 3.28 -9.53 -14.07
CA ALA A 110 3.66 -10.90 -14.41
C ALA A 110 2.46 -11.68 -14.96
N GLU A 111 2.64 -12.36 -16.09
CA GLU A 111 1.60 -13.25 -16.64
C GLU A 111 1.36 -14.43 -15.69
N GLY A 112 0.10 -14.79 -15.45
CA GLY A 112 -0.27 -15.85 -14.52
C GLY A 112 -0.10 -15.48 -13.03
N ALA A 113 0.41 -14.28 -12.73
CA ALA A 113 0.61 -13.77 -11.38
C ALA A 113 0.31 -12.26 -11.31
N ASP A 114 -0.93 -11.88 -11.66
CA ASP A 114 -1.42 -10.49 -11.73
C ASP A 114 -1.21 -9.65 -10.46
N PHE A 115 -0.97 -10.31 -9.33
CA PHE A 115 -0.65 -9.66 -8.05
C PHE A 115 0.79 -9.12 -8.00
N ILE A 116 1.67 -9.52 -8.94
CA ILE A 116 3.04 -9.02 -9.09
C ILE A 116 3.06 -7.94 -10.17
N THR A 117 3.40 -6.72 -9.77
CA THR A 117 3.54 -5.57 -10.65
C THR A 117 5.01 -5.19 -10.83
N PHE A 118 5.34 -4.70 -12.01
CA PHE A 118 6.65 -4.16 -12.35
C PHE A 118 6.57 -2.64 -12.39
N HIS A 119 7.49 -1.98 -11.72
CA HIS A 119 7.70 -0.54 -11.74
C HIS A 119 9.07 -0.26 -12.32
N LEU A 120 9.12 0.74 -13.21
CA LEU A 120 10.34 1.16 -13.84
C LEU A 120 10.74 2.53 -13.29
N PHE A 121 11.93 2.60 -12.71
CA PHE A 121 12.50 3.80 -12.09
C PHE A 121 13.54 4.46 -12.98
N PHE A 122 13.60 5.79 -12.92
CA PHE A 122 14.55 6.64 -13.65
C PHE A 122 15.26 7.60 -12.70
N PRO A 123 16.34 7.15 -12.03
CA PRO A 123 17.13 7.94 -11.09
C PRO A 123 17.65 9.28 -11.64
N HIS A 124 17.91 9.35 -12.94
CA HIS A 124 18.56 10.48 -13.60
C HIS A 124 17.59 11.45 -14.28
N LEU A 125 16.30 11.17 -14.19
CA LEU A 125 15.27 11.98 -14.81
C LEU A 125 14.97 13.19 -13.93
N PRO A 126 15.01 14.43 -14.45
CA PRO A 126 14.76 15.62 -13.63
C PRO A 126 13.33 15.60 -13.06
N CYS A 127 13.20 15.85 -11.76
CA CYS A 127 11.91 15.98 -11.11
C CYS A 127 11.94 17.18 -10.16
N TYR A 128 11.12 18.17 -10.47
CA TYR A 128 10.89 19.35 -9.65
C TYR A 128 9.71 19.05 -8.71
N HIS A 129 9.90 19.23 -7.40
CA HIS A 129 8.93 18.93 -6.33
C HIS A 129 8.68 17.43 -6.04
N ASP A 130 7.60 17.15 -5.30
CA ASP A 130 7.12 15.80 -5.01
C ASP A 130 6.76 15.10 -6.33
N PHE A 131 7.34 13.92 -6.56
CA PHE A 131 7.04 13.15 -7.76
C PHE A 131 5.62 12.60 -7.69
N HIS A 132 4.86 12.81 -8.76
CA HIS A 132 3.51 12.26 -8.91
C HIS A 132 3.37 11.42 -10.18
N ARG A 133 4.01 11.83 -11.27
CA ARG A 133 3.98 11.15 -12.56
C ARG A 133 5.07 11.69 -13.50
N LEU A 134 5.40 10.90 -14.52
CA LEU A 134 6.15 11.38 -15.68
C LEU A 134 5.25 12.28 -16.56
N THR A 135 5.88 13.15 -17.34
CA THR A 135 5.18 13.97 -18.35
C THR A 135 4.88 13.15 -19.60
N ASP A 136 3.91 13.61 -20.41
CA ASP A 136 3.60 12.97 -21.69
C ASP A 136 4.81 13.02 -22.66
N GLU A 137 5.65 14.06 -22.56
CA GLU A 137 6.90 14.16 -23.32
C GLU A 137 7.91 13.09 -22.89
N GLN A 138 8.11 12.90 -21.58
CA GLN A 138 8.99 11.86 -21.04
C GLN A 138 8.51 10.47 -21.43
N LEU A 139 7.21 10.20 -21.33
CA LEU A 139 6.62 8.92 -21.73
C LEU A 139 6.69 8.71 -23.25
N SER A 140 6.44 9.74 -24.07
CA SER A 140 6.60 9.64 -25.52
C SER A 140 8.05 9.30 -25.88
N ARG A 141 9.04 9.96 -25.28
CA ARG A 141 10.46 9.63 -25.48
C ARG A 141 10.78 8.20 -25.07
N TRP A 142 10.30 7.78 -23.90
CA TRP A 142 10.49 6.40 -23.43
C TRP A 142 9.89 5.37 -24.39
N PHE A 143 8.61 5.50 -24.73
CA PHE A 143 7.93 4.51 -25.55
C PHE A 143 8.39 4.54 -27.01
N ASP A 144 8.44 5.72 -27.63
CA ASP A 144 8.60 5.84 -29.08
C ASP A 144 10.08 5.74 -29.51
N VAL A 145 11.02 6.12 -28.65
CA VAL A 145 12.46 6.14 -28.98
C VAL A 145 13.22 4.97 -28.35
N ILE A 146 12.78 4.46 -27.19
CA ILE A 146 13.48 3.36 -26.49
C ILE A 146 12.69 2.05 -26.61
N PHE A 147 11.48 2.01 -26.05
CA PHE A 147 10.79 0.75 -25.79
C PHE A 147 10.23 0.06 -27.04
N TYR A 148 9.41 0.75 -27.85
CA TYR A 148 8.85 0.15 -29.07
C TYR A 148 9.93 -0.23 -30.09
N PRO A 149 10.97 0.60 -30.34
CA PRO A 149 12.10 0.17 -31.17
C PRO A 149 12.81 -1.08 -30.63
N ALA A 150 12.95 -1.22 -29.30
CA ALA A 150 13.54 -2.43 -28.71
C ALA A 150 12.64 -3.67 -28.90
N ILE A 151 11.32 -3.55 -28.70
CA ILE A 151 10.36 -4.64 -28.97
C ILE A 151 10.45 -5.09 -30.43
N ARG A 152 10.47 -4.14 -31.38
CA ARG A 152 10.52 -4.44 -32.82
C ARG A 152 11.78 -5.19 -33.27
N ARG A 153 12.84 -5.19 -32.47
CA ARG A 153 14.07 -5.95 -32.72
C ARG A 153 14.01 -7.39 -32.20
N VAL A 154 13.08 -7.68 -31.30
CA VAL A 154 13.03 -8.95 -30.55
C VAL A 154 11.88 -9.83 -30.99
N TYR A 155 10.73 -9.25 -31.32
CA TYR A 155 9.51 -9.99 -31.60
C TYR A 155 9.09 -9.88 -33.06
N ASP A 156 8.45 -10.96 -33.55
CA ASP A 156 8.00 -11.10 -34.92
C ASP A 156 6.80 -10.20 -35.26
N VAL A 157 6.64 -9.93 -36.57
CA VAL A 157 5.66 -9.00 -37.13
C VAL A 157 4.22 -9.39 -36.77
N ASP A 158 3.92 -10.69 -36.67
CA ASP A 158 2.58 -11.21 -36.31
C ASP A 158 2.15 -10.80 -34.88
N ARG A 159 3.10 -10.57 -33.98
CA ARG A 159 2.87 -10.01 -32.65
C ARG A 159 2.84 -8.48 -32.69
N LEU A 160 3.79 -7.88 -33.39
CA LEU A 160 3.96 -6.43 -33.44
C LEU A 160 2.74 -5.71 -34.03
N GLN A 161 2.00 -6.33 -34.96
CA GLN A 161 0.81 -5.74 -35.58
C GLN A 161 -0.30 -5.40 -34.58
N HIS A 162 -0.32 -6.04 -33.40
CA HIS A 162 -1.32 -5.80 -32.36
C HIS A 162 -0.95 -4.65 -31.42
N LEU A 163 0.30 -4.19 -31.43
CA LEU A 163 0.79 -3.15 -30.55
C LEU A 163 0.41 -1.76 -31.06
N SER A 164 0.25 -0.82 -30.14
CA SER A 164 0.10 0.59 -30.52
C SER A 164 1.35 1.08 -31.26
N ALA A 165 1.16 1.86 -32.33
CA ALA A 165 2.27 2.36 -33.14
C ALA A 165 3.19 3.36 -32.39
N SER A 166 2.62 4.10 -31.42
CA SER A 166 3.29 5.10 -30.58
C SER A 166 2.58 5.28 -29.25
N TYR A 167 3.20 5.99 -28.31
CA TYR A 167 2.61 6.42 -27.05
C TYR A 167 1.32 7.22 -27.27
N ARG A 168 1.34 8.16 -28.23
CA ARG A 168 0.17 8.99 -28.53
C ARG A 168 -0.99 8.17 -29.08
N HIS A 169 -0.70 7.17 -29.91
CA HIS A 169 -1.72 6.23 -30.38
C HIS A 169 -2.30 5.45 -29.19
N ALA A 170 -1.45 4.85 -28.34
CA ALA A 170 -1.91 4.11 -27.16
C ALA A 170 -2.79 4.96 -26.23
N LEU A 171 -2.38 6.20 -25.97
CA LEU A 171 -3.10 7.13 -25.11
C LEU A 171 -4.46 7.54 -25.71
N ALA A 172 -4.53 7.78 -27.03
CA ALA A 172 -5.78 8.06 -27.72
C ALA A 172 -6.74 6.87 -27.64
N THR A 173 -6.26 5.66 -27.94
CA THR A 173 -7.05 4.42 -27.82
C THR A 173 -7.60 4.21 -26.40
N CYS A 174 -6.79 4.48 -25.37
CA CYS A 174 -7.26 4.36 -23.98
C CYS A 174 -8.40 5.33 -23.63
N ARG A 175 -8.45 6.48 -24.31
CA ARG A 175 -9.45 7.54 -24.07
C ARG A 175 -10.69 7.39 -24.95
N ALA A 176 -10.61 6.65 -26.06
CA ALA A 176 -11.69 6.51 -27.04
C ALA A 176 -13.05 6.15 -26.41
N PRO A 177 -13.19 5.15 -25.50
CA PRO A 177 -14.49 4.81 -24.91
C PRO A 177 -15.13 5.91 -24.04
N GLN A 178 -14.37 6.95 -23.68
CA GLN A 178 -14.89 8.09 -22.93
C GLN A 178 -15.17 9.29 -23.83
N VAL A 179 -14.21 9.58 -24.70
CA VAL A 179 -14.24 10.78 -25.53
C VAL A 179 -15.17 10.55 -26.72
N GLU A 180 -15.07 9.41 -27.38
CA GLU A 180 -15.84 9.09 -28.59
C GLU A 180 -17.23 8.58 -28.23
N ASP A 181 -17.34 7.61 -27.31
CA ASP A 181 -18.64 7.00 -26.98
C ASP A 181 -19.48 7.87 -26.04
N ARG A 182 -18.85 8.53 -25.07
CA ARG A 182 -19.56 9.23 -23.98
C ARG A 182 -19.48 10.75 -24.08
N LEU A 183 -18.75 11.29 -25.05
CA LEU A 183 -18.52 12.73 -25.22
C LEU A 183 -17.99 13.40 -23.94
N LEU A 184 -17.23 12.64 -23.13
CA LEU A 184 -16.68 13.09 -21.86
C LEU A 184 -15.17 13.24 -21.99
N GLU A 185 -14.71 14.48 -22.22
CA GLU A 185 -13.32 14.83 -21.98
C GLU A 185 -13.10 15.03 -20.48
N THR A 186 -12.53 14.02 -19.82
CA THR A 186 -12.11 14.14 -18.43
C THR A 186 -10.59 14.04 -18.34
N PRO A 187 -9.91 14.92 -17.58
CA PRO A 187 -8.49 14.76 -17.28
C PRO A 187 -8.22 13.59 -16.32
N SER A 188 -9.26 12.88 -15.85
CA SER A 188 -9.15 11.76 -14.93
C SER A 188 -8.80 10.47 -15.67
N TYR A 189 -7.57 9.99 -15.47
CA TYR A 189 -7.07 8.70 -15.95
C TYR A 189 -7.76 7.48 -15.33
N ARG A 190 -8.57 7.66 -14.27
CA ARG A 190 -9.20 6.57 -13.51
C ARG A 190 -10.26 5.79 -14.29
N THR A 191 -10.72 6.36 -15.40
CA THR A 191 -11.86 5.85 -16.15
C THR A 191 -11.48 5.53 -17.61
N GLN A 192 -10.19 5.67 -17.96
CA GLN A 192 -9.63 5.25 -19.25
C GLN A 192 -9.55 3.72 -19.35
N LEU A 193 -9.66 3.20 -20.57
CA LEU A 193 -9.48 1.77 -20.85
C LEU A 193 -8.06 1.35 -20.48
N ARG A 194 -7.92 0.20 -19.81
CA ARG A 194 -6.63 -0.39 -19.50
C ARG A 194 -6.11 -1.18 -20.69
N MET A 195 -5.20 -0.57 -21.46
CA MET A 195 -4.49 -1.26 -22.55
C MET A 195 -3.25 -1.97 -22.01
N SER A 196 -3.26 -3.30 -22.08
CA SER A 196 -2.11 -4.15 -21.76
C SER A 196 -1.85 -5.15 -22.88
N TYR A 197 -0.58 -5.45 -23.12
CA TYR A 197 -0.14 -6.39 -24.16
C TYR A 197 0.80 -7.45 -23.60
N PHE A 198 0.57 -8.69 -24.02
CA PHE A 198 1.39 -9.82 -23.63
C PHE A 198 2.74 -9.83 -24.37
N LEU A 199 3.83 -9.96 -23.62
CA LEU A 199 5.14 -10.30 -24.14
C LEU A 199 5.59 -11.65 -23.56
N PRO A 200 5.93 -12.62 -24.41
CA PRO A 200 6.28 -13.96 -23.98
C PRO A 200 7.69 -13.96 -23.36
N PRO A 201 8.02 -14.94 -22.52
CA PRO A 201 9.31 -14.97 -21.82
C PRO A 201 10.51 -15.08 -22.76
N GLN A 202 10.36 -15.70 -23.95
CA GLN A 202 11.45 -16.03 -24.88
C GLN A 202 12.21 -14.83 -25.49
N GLY A 203 11.83 -13.58 -25.20
CA GLY A 203 12.55 -12.39 -25.67
C GLY A 203 12.86 -11.36 -24.58
N LEU A 204 12.42 -11.57 -23.33
CA LEU A 204 12.44 -10.52 -22.32
C LEU A 204 13.85 -10.07 -21.92
N ARG A 205 14.82 -11.01 -21.90
CA ARG A 205 16.22 -10.65 -21.63
C ARG A 205 16.80 -9.80 -22.74
N GLN A 206 16.66 -10.22 -23.99
CA GLN A 206 17.16 -9.48 -25.16
C GLN A 206 16.49 -8.11 -25.29
N LEU A 207 15.18 -8.02 -25.02
CA LEU A 207 14.44 -6.75 -24.95
C LEU A 207 15.09 -5.81 -23.94
N TRP A 208 15.41 -6.30 -22.75
CA TRP A 208 16.05 -5.49 -21.72
C TRP A 208 17.46 -5.04 -22.11
N ASP A 209 18.26 -5.93 -22.70
CA ASP A 209 19.59 -5.58 -23.20
C ASP A 209 19.52 -4.46 -24.27
N HIS A 210 18.52 -4.50 -25.16
CA HIS A 210 18.28 -3.43 -26.14
C HIS A 210 17.83 -2.11 -25.49
N ILE A 211 16.99 -2.15 -24.45
CA ILE A 211 16.61 -0.97 -23.68
C ILE A 211 17.84 -0.33 -23.02
N LEU A 212 18.66 -1.14 -22.34
CA LEU A 212 19.88 -0.68 -21.69
C LEU A 212 20.90 -0.11 -22.70
N ALA A 213 20.95 -0.66 -23.92
CA ALA A 213 21.76 -0.08 -24.99
C ALA A 213 21.20 1.25 -25.51
N ALA A 214 19.88 1.38 -25.63
CA ALA A 214 19.22 2.59 -26.13
C ALA A 214 19.40 3.79 -25.18
N VAL A 215 19.25 3.59 -23.87
CA VAL A 215 19.40 4.69 -22.87
C VAL A 215 20.83 5.26 -22.79
N ARG A 216 21.82 4.58 -23.38
CA ARG A 216 23.21 5.07 -23.49
C ARG A 216 23.42 6.03 -24.66
N GLN A 217 22.46 6.11 -25.60
CA GLN A 217 22.58 6.98 -26.77
C GLN A 217 22.53 8.48 -26.40
N PRO A 218 23.18 9.35 -27.18
CA PRO A 218 23.06 10.80 -27.01
C PRO A 218 21.59 11.23 -27.02
N GLY A 219 21.21 12.14 -26.10
CA GLY A 219 19.82 12.62 -25.99
C GLY A 219 18.87 11.74 -25.18
N LEU A 220 19.32 10.56 -24.68
CA LEU A 220 18.53 9.67 -23.81
C LEU A 220 19.21 9.37 -22.48
N ARG A 221 20.31 10.05 -22.18
CA ARG A 221 21.12 9.83 -20.96
C ARG A 221 20.37 10.15 -19.67
N ASP A 222 19.28 10.88 -19.72
CA ASP A 222 18.37 11.11 -18.58
C ASP A 222 17.58 9.84 -18.18
N PHE A 223 17.48 8.85 -19.08
CA PHE A 223 16.93 7.51 -18.79
C PHE A 223 17.99 6.49 -18.36
N ARG A 224 19.26 6.88 -18.22
CA ARG A 224 20.34 5.97 -17.83
C ARG A 224 20.12 5.40 -16.42
N ASP A 225 20.69 4.22 -16.20
CA ASP A 225 20.61 3.48 -14.94
C ASP A 225 19.15 3.28 -14.50
N SER A 226 18.27 2.98 -15.47
CA SER A 226 16.89 2.65 -15.18
C SER A 226 16.81 1.33 -14.42
N GLU A 227 16.04 1.29 -13.35
CA GLU A 227 15.94 0.13 -12.46
C GLU A 227 14.54 -0.46 -12.49
N LEU A 228 14.46 -1.80 -12.52
CA LEU A 228 13.21 -2.53 -12.40
C LEU A 228 12.98 -2.94 -10.95
N PHE A 229 11.74 -2.74 -10.53
CA PHE A 229 11.28 -3.07 -9.19
C PHE A 229 10.00 -3.88 -9.29
N ILE A 230 9.94 -5.00 -8.59
CA ILE A 230 8.73 -5.80 -8.44
C ILE A 230 8.06 -5.47 -7.11
N GLU A 231 6.73 -5.44 -7.15
CA GLU A 231 5.91 -5.35 -5.96
C GLU A 231 4.77 -6.37 -6.04
N ALA A 232 4.53 -7.08 -4.95
CA ALA A 232 3.32 -7.83 -4.75
C ALA A 232 2.65 -7.34 -3.47
N LYS A 233 1.43 -6.82 -3.55
CA LYS A 233 0.68 -6.30 -2.39
C LYS A 233 -0.64 -7.04 -2.22
N GLY A 234 -1.12 -7.12 -0.98
CA GLY A 234 -2.41 -7.75 -0.67
C GLY A 234 -2.37 -9.27 -0.85
N THR A 235 -1.19 -9.86 -0.70
CA THR A 235 -0.98 -11.31 -0.89
C THR A 235 -1.25 -12.12 0.37
N LYS A 236 -1.65 -11.45 1.46
CA LYS A 236 -1.98 -12.03 2.76
C LYS A 236 -2.82 -13.30 2.69
N LEU A 237 -3.94 -13.30 1.96
CA LEU A 237 -4.80 -14.49 1.85
C LEU A 237 -4.26 -15.53 0.85
N LEU A 238 -3.46 -15.11 -0.12
CA LEU A 238 -2.87 -15.99 -1.15
C LEU A 238 -1.77 -16.89 -0.56
N PHE A 239 -0.99 -16.35 0.39
CA PHE A 239 0.11 -17.03 1.06
C PHE A 239 -0.19 -17.37 2.51
N LYS A 240 -1.45 -17.29 2.92
CA LYS A 240 -1.87 -17.85 4.20
C LYS A 240 -1.89 -19.38 4.09
N TYR A 241 -1.40 -20.06 5.12
CA TYR A 241 -1.57 -21.51 5.20
C TYR A 241 -3.05 -21.84 5.40
N PRO A 242 -3.60 -22.85 4.71
CA PRO A 242 -5.02 -23.17 4.78
C PRO A 242 -5.49 -23.60 6.18
N ASP A 243 -4.61 -24.26 6.94
CA ASP A 243 -4.92 -24.77 8.27
C ASP A 243 -4.34 -23.88 9.37
N ALA A 244 -5.14 -23.58 10.39
CA ALA A 244 -4.71 -22.89 11.61
C ALA A 244 -4.80 -23.85 12.82
N PRO A 245 -3.87 -23.78 13.80
CA PRO A 245 -2.71 -22.89 13.84
C PRO A 245 -1.68 -23.26 12.75
N SER A 246 -1.13 -22.24 12.08
CA SER A 246 -0.14 -22.49 11.02
C SER A 246 1.27 -22.38 11.57
N ASP A 247 2.14 -23.26 11.09
CA ASP A 247 3.57 -23.18 11.33
C ASP A 247 4.22 -22.13 10.40
N MET A 248 5.15 -21.34 10.94
CA MET A 248 5.79 -20.27 10.19
C MET A 248 6.67 -20.83 9.07
N LEU A 249 7.41 -21.92 9.35
CA LEU A 249 8.26 -22.57 8.34
C LEU A 249 7.41 -23.11 7.19
N ALA A 250 6.28 -23.76 7.48
CA ALA A 250 5.35 -24.23 6.44
C ALA A 250 4.79 -23.09 5.56
N VAL A 251 4.53 -21.91 6.13
CA VAL A 251 4.13 -20.70 5.37
C VAL A 251 5.28 -20.23 4.47
N MET A 252 6.51 -20.23 4.99
CA MET A 252 7.70 -19.78 4.26
C MET A 252 8.02 -20.71 3.08
N GLU A 253 7.99 -22.02 3.29
CA GLU A 253 8.25 -23.03 2.24
C GLU A 253 7.19 -22.98 1.13
N ASN A 254 5.91 -22.90 1.50
CA ASN A 254 4.81 -22.76 0.53
C ASN A 254 4.92 -21.44 -0.25
N PHE A 255 5.32 -20.36 0.40
CA PHE A 255 5.55 -19.08 -0.25
C PHE A 255 6.72 -19.16 -1.25
N ASP A 256 7.88 -19.68 -0.84
CA ASP A 256 9.06 -19.83 -1.70
C ASP A 256 8.76 -20.70 -2.93
N SER A 257 8.11 -21.85 -2.71
CA SER A 257 7.70 -22.76 -3.79
C SER A 257 6.78 -22.07 -4.81
N LYS A 258 5.75 -21.37 -4.34
CA LYS A 258 4.83 -20.63 -5.22
C LYS A 258 5.55 -19.52 -5.97
N LEU A 259 6.44 -18.78 -5.30
CA LEU A 259 7.13 -17.66 -5.92
C LEU A 259 8.10 -18.11 -7.01
N ARG A 260 8.83 -19.21 -6.78
CA ARG A 260 9.73 -19.82 -7.78
C ARG A 260 9.01 -20.37 -9.00
N HIS A 261 7.72 -20.64 -8.92
CA HIS A 261 6.93 -21.05 -10.07
C HIS A 261 6.69 -19.89 -11.05
N VAL A 262 6.62 -18.66 -10.54
CA VAL A 262 6.26 -17.47 -11.33
C VAL A 262 7.41 -16.51 -11.54
N LEU A 263 8.44 -16.56 -10.67
CA LEU A 263 9.65 -15.74 -10.75
C LEU A 263 10.91 -16.60 -10.88
N ASP A 264 11.78 -16.23 -11.82
CA ASP A 264 13.14 -16.76 -11.94
C ASP A 264 14.10 -15.96 -11.04
N PHE A 265 14.49 -16.59 -9.94
CA PHE A 265 15.35 -16.00 -8.91
C PHE A 265 16.76 -15.64 -9.41
N SER A 266 17.20 -16.14 -10.58
CA SER A 266 18.49 -15.74 -11.15
C SER A 266 18.54 -14.25 -11.57
N TYR A 267 17.36 -13.62 -11.73
CA TYR A 267 17.23 -12.20 -12.04
C TYR A 267 16.88 -11.33 -10.82
N ILE A 268 16.75 -11.92 -9.63
CA ILE A 268 16.39 -11.19 -8.41
C ILE A 268 17.66 -10.69 -7.70
N CYS A 269 17.70 -9.39 -7.40
CA CYS A 269 18.72 -8.82 -6.52
C CYS A 269 18.39 -9.20 -5.06
N SER A 270 18.88 -10.36 -4.59
CA SER A 270 18.50 -10.92 -3.28
C SER A 270 18.83 -10.01 -2.09
N ASP A 271 19.89 -9.21 -2.18
CA ASP A 271 20.28 -8.19 -1.18
C ASP A 271 19.31 -6.99 -1.15
N ARG A 272 18.49 -6.84 -2.19
CA ARG A 272 17.49 -5.79 -2.35
C ARG A 272 16.08 -6.36 -2.49
N LEU A 273 15.86 -7.59 -2.04
CA LEU A 273 14.54 -8.23 -1.92
C LEU A 273 14.07 -8.19 -0.46
N TYR A 274 12.80 -7.83 -0.28
CA TYR A 274 12.16 -7.66 1.02
C TYR A 274 10.76 -8.26 1.01
N ILE A 275 10.35 -8.79 2.15
CA ILE A 275 9.05 -9.41 2.34
C ILE A 275 8.42 -8.92 3.64
N ASN A 276 7.10 -8.84 3.66
CA ASN A 276 6.33 -8.53 4.87
C ASN A 276 5.78 -9.83 5.46
N VAL A 277 6.39 -10.30 6.54
CA VAL A 277 5.91 -11.46 7.32
C VAL A 277 4.88 -10.98 8.33
N GLY A 278 3.74 -11.66 8.38
CA GLY A 278 2.64 -11.36 9.30
C GLY A 278 2.38 -12.50 10.28
N LYS A 279 2.07 -12.13 11.52
CA LYS A 279 1.48 -12.99 12.55
C LYS A 279 0.14 -12.42 12.97
N GLU A 280 -0.88 -13.26 12.98
CA GLU A 280 -2.21 -12.94 13.47
C GLU A 280 -2.50 -13.74 14.73
N THR A 281 -3.05 -13.06 15.73
CA THR A 281 -3.55 -13.68 16.96
C THR A 281 -5.04 -13.42 17.02
N CYS A 282 -5.83 -14.47 16.85
CA CYS A 282 -7.27 -14.41 16.66
C CYS A 282 -8.00 -15.11 17.82
N PRO A 283 -9.21 -14.65 18.17
CA PRO A 283 -10.09 -15.42 19.03
C PRO A 283 -10.42 -16.79 18.42
N PRO A 284 -10.58 -17.84 19.22
CA PRO A 284 -10.73 -19.22 18.71
C PRO A 284 -12.05 -19.49 17.97
N HIS A 285 -13.04 -18.61 18.09
CA HIS A 285 -14.33 -18.75 17.40
C HIS A 285 -14.78 -17.42 16.82
N SER A 286 -15.33 -17.45 15.60
CA SER A 286 -16.28 -16.42 15.17
C SER A 286 -17.66 -16.83 15.69
N GLY A 287 -18.49 -15.87 16.11
CA GLY A 287 -19.84 -16.13 16.66
C GLY A 287 -20.81 -16.81 15.68
N LEU A 288 -20.36 -17.18 14.48
CA LEU A 288 -21.15 -17.76 13.39
C LEU A 288 -21.30 -19.29 13.46
N ILE A 289 -20.52 -20.01 14.28
CA ILE A 289 -20.53 -21.50 14.31
C ILE A 289 -21.73 -22.08 15.10
N ALA A 290 -22.58 -21.27 15.71
CA ALA A 290 -23.72 -21.74 16.50
C ALA A 290 -25.02 -21.90 15.68
N ARG A 291 -24.97 -22.55 14.51
CA ARG A 291 -26.21 -22.92 13.78
C ARG A 291 -26.64 -24.37 13.96
N ASP A 292 -25.72 -25.30 14.25
CA ASP A 292 -26.06 -26.75 14.29
C ASP A 292 -25.64 -27.51 15.56
N SER A 293 -25.38 -26.84 16.68
CA SER A 293 -25.21 -27.56 17.95
C SER A 293 -25.74 -26.75 19.12
N ASN A 294 -26.29 -27.43 20.12
CA ASN A 294 -26.81 -26.91 21.40
C ASN A 294 -25.77 -26.16 22.27
N VAL A 295 -24.72 -25.61 21.65
CA VAL A 295 -23.72 -24.75 22.28
C VAL A 295 -24.24 -23.33 22.17
N SER A 296 -24.54 -22.70 23.32
CA SER A 296 -24.88 -21.28 23.40
C SER A 296 -23.96 -20.46 22.49
N ALA A 297 -24.54 -19.67 21.57
CA ALA A 297 -23.78 -18.81 20.67
C ALA A 297 -22.72 -18.02 21.46
N ARG A 298 -21.44 -18.35 21.24
CA ARG A 298 -20.35 -17.66 21.92
C ARG A 298 -20.30 -16.22 21.40
N GLU A 299 -20.29 -15.27 22.31
CA GLU A 299 -20.21 -13.84 22.00
C GLU A 299 -18.96 -13.55 21.15
N ALA A 300 -19.11 -12.70 20.13
CA ALA A 300 -18.00 -12.29 19.28
C ALA A 300 -16.93 -11.57 20.11
N GLN A 301 -15.66 -11.89 19.86
CA GLN A 301 -14.53 -11.37 20.65
C GLN A 301 -13.65 -10.47 19.80
N THR A 302 -13.13 -9.40 20.39
CA THR A 302 -12.13 -8.53 19.75
C THR A 302 -10.90 -8.46 20.62
N TYR A 303 -9.74 -8.77 20.05
CA TYR A 303 -8.46 -8.56 20.70
C TYR A 303 -7.93 -7.16 20.40
N LEU A 304 -7.36 -6.52 21.42
CA LEU A 304 -6.73 -5.22 21.33
C LEU A 304 -5.30 -5.30 21.84
N TRP A 305 -4.40 -4.57 21.18
CA TRP A 305 -3.05 -4.40 21.67
C TRP A 305 -3.03 -3.43 22.84
N ARG A 306 -2.74 -3.93 24.05
CA ARG A 306 -2.47 -3.09 25.20
C ARG A 306 -1.14 -2.33 25.02
N ARG A 307 -1.14 -1.06 25.40
CA ARG A 307 0.03 -0.17 25.29
C ARG A 307 1.24 -0.72 26.07
N CYS A 308 1.02 -1.35 27.21
CA CYS A 308 2.09 -1.99 27.97
C CYS A 308 2.71 -3.19 27.22
N CYS A 309 1.90 -4.01 26.54
CA CYS A 309 2.38 -5.13 25.75
C CYS A 309 3.21 -4.66 24.54
N ILE A 310 2.74 -3.62 23.83
CA ILE A 310 3.50 -3.00 22.74
C ILE A 310 4.87 -2.49 23.25
N ARG A 311 4.89 -1.80 24.40
CA ARG A 311 6.14 -1.30 25.00
C ARG A 311 7.08 -2.44 25.41
N HIS A 312 6.54 -3.51 25.99
CA HIS A 312 7.33 -4.68 26.33
C HIS A 312 7.95 -5.33 25.09
N HIS A 313 7.16 -5.50 24.02
CA HIS A 313 7.64 -6.03 22.77
C HIS A 313 8.73 -5.15 22.13
N LEU A 314 8.56 -3.81 22.13
CA LEU A 314 9.63 -2.90 21.71
C LEU A 314 10.89 -3.06 22.54
N SER A 315 10.75 -3.17 23.86
CA SER A 315 11.86 -3.38 24.77
C SER A 315 12.62 -4.66 24.39
N GLN A 316 11.92 -5.75 24.07
CA GLN A 316 12.56 -6.98 23.59
C GLN A 316 13.24 -6.79 22.24
N LEU A 317 12.56 -6.15 21.28
CA LEU A 317 13.09 -5.93 19.92
C LEU A 317 14.37 -5.09 19.92
N TYR A 318 14.49 -4.14 20.84
CA TYR A 318 15.63 -3.21 20.95
C TYR A 318 16.57 -3.51 22.12
N ASP A 319 16.53 -4.70 22.72
CA ASP A 319 17.37 -5.07 23.88
C ASP A 319 17.33 -4.02 25.02
N GLY A 320 16.14 -3.49 25.31
CA GLY A 320 15.88 -2.43 26.30
C GLY A 320 16.18 -1.01 25.82
N ASN A 321 16.91 -0.84 24.71
CA ASN A 321 17.36 0.44 24.18
C ASN A 321 16.44 0.97 23.07
N VAL A 322 15.15 1.12 23.40
CA VAL A 322 14.16 1.65 22.46
C VAL A 322 14.56 3.07 22.04
N LEU A 323 14.61 3.28 20.73
CA LEU A 323 15.06 4.54 20.16
C LEU A 323 14.01 5.65 20.37
N LYS A 324 14.45 6.90 20.40
CA LYS A 324 13.55 8.06 20.61
C LYS A 324 12.73 8.41 19.36
N SER A 325 13.13 7.90 18.19
CA SER A 325 12.54 8.22 16.90
C SER A 325 12.34 6.97 16.05
N GLY A 326 11.35 7.05 15.15
CA GLY A 326 10.95 5.95 14.27
C GLY A 326 9.75 5.15 14.78
N GLN A 327 9.30 5.36 16.01
CA GLN A 327 8.11 4.72 16.57
C GLN A 327 6.94 5.70 16.60
N ASN A 328 5.79 5.29 16.04
CA ASN A 328 4.55 6.06 16.13
C ASN A 328 3.48 5.19 16.78
N PHE A 329 2.86 5.69 17.85
CA PHE A 329 1.73 5.04 18.51
C PHE A 329 0.42 5.69 18.06
N TYR A 330 -0.59 4.87 17.80
CA TYR A 330 -1.91 5.30 17.34
C TYR A 330 -2.95 4.80 18.33
N HIS A 331 -3.74 5.70 18.91
CA HIS A 331 -4.83 5.32 19.81
C HIS A 331 -5.94 4.60 19.05
N GLU A 332 -6.40 3.47 19.57
CA GLU A 332 -7.56 2.74 19.02
C GLU A 332 -8.83 3.25 19.72
N SER A 333 -9.87 3.66 19.00
CA SER A 333 -11.21 3.96 19.55
C SER A 333 -11.22 4.91 20.76
N MET A 334 -10.35 5.92 20.78
CA MET A 334 -10.16 6.84 21.92
C MET A 334 -9.79 6.14 23.25
N LEU A 335 -9.27 4.92 23.19
CA LEU A 335 -8.76 4.19 24.34
C LEU A 335 -7.38 4.72 24.72
N ARG A 336 -7.16 4.99 26.01
CA ARG A 336 -5.86 5.42 26.54
C ARG A 336 -4.84 4.29 26.50
N ASP A 337 -5.31 3.09 26.85
CA ASP A 337 -4.48 1.95 27.21
C ASP A 337 -4.32 0.93 26.07
N ALA A 338 -4.96 1.16 24.92
CA ALA A 338 -4.89 0.30 23.74
C ALA A 338 -4.65 1.09 22.45
N GLY A 339 -3.99 0.47 21.49
CA GLY A 339 -3.64 1.14 20.24
C GLY A 339 -2.82 0.29 19.28
N GLY A 340 -2.50 0.86 18.13
CA GLY A 340 -1.52 0.32 17.20
C GLY A 340 -0.18 1.04 17.33
N MET A 341 0.84 0.48 16.69
CA MET A 341 2.16 1.08 16.60
C MET A 341 2.84 0.72 15.29
N THR A 342 3.61 1.66 14.75
CA THR A 342 4.60 1.41 13.70
C THR A 342 5.99 1.65 14.27
N THR A 343 6.99 0.90 13.80
CA THR A 343 8.40 1.11 14.15
C THR A 343 9.26 1.02 12.89
N LEU A 344 10.03 2.07 12.61
CA LEU A 344 11.05 2.07 11.55
C LEU A 344 12.41 1.87 12.21
N THR A 345 13.14 0.83 11.80
CA THR A 345 14.48 0.57 12.34
C THR A 345 15.48 1.58 11.75
N PRO A 346 16.24 2.32 12.57
CA PRO A 346 17.20 3.27 12.03
C PRO A 346 18.33 2.62 11.23
N PRO A 347 18.88 3.30 10.21
CA PRO A 347 19.96 2.78 9.37
C PRO A 347 21.15 2.17 10.15
N SER A 348 21.51 2.79 11.27
CA SER A 348 22.63 2.39 12.12
C SER A 348 22.28 1.33 13.18
N SER A 349 21.03 0.89 13.27
CA SER A 349 20.59 -0.07 14.29
C SER A 349 21.03 -1.51 13.97
N ARG A 350 21.22 -2.34 15.01
CA ARG A 350 21.50 -3.78 14.86
C ARG A 350 20.39 -4.49 14.08
N LEU A 351 19.13 -4.14 14.34
CA LEU A 351 17.96 -4.67 13.63
C LEU A 351 18.03 -4.40 12.13
N ARG A 352 18.35 -3.17 11.74
CA ARG A 352 18.49 -2.80 10.32
C ARG A 352 19.62 -3.58 9.66
N ARG A 353 20.81 -3.65 10.30
CA ARG A 353 21.93 -4.48 9.81
C ARG A 353 21.58 -5.96 9.75
N GLY A 354 20.75 -6.41 10.68
CA GLY A 354 20.23 -7.77 10.72
C GLY A 354 19.20 -8.05 9.63
N GLY A 355 18.63 -7.04 8.97
CA GLY A 355 17.67 -7.22 7.88
C GLY A 355 16.21 -6.94 8.26
N ILE A 356 15.91 -6.47 9.48
CA ILE A 356 14.56 -6.01 9.85
C ILE A 356 14.45 -4.52 9.57
N LEU A 357 13.52 -4.11 8.70
CA LEU A 357 13.41 -2.74 8.23
C LEU A 357 12.30 -1.95 8.91
N TYR A 358 11.17 -2.61 9.16
CA TYR A 358 9.95 -1.97 9.60
C TYR A 358 9.09 -2.98 10.34
N GLY A 359 8.41 -2.55 11.40
CA GLY A 359 7.46 -3.36 12.15
C GLY A 359 6.14 -2.61 12.35
N GLN A 360 5.04 -3.34 12.43
CA GLN A 360 3.72 -2.80 12.71
C GLN A 360 2.90 -3.74 13.59
N MET A 361 2.25 -3.19 14.61
CA MET A 361 1.30 -3.87 15.48
C MET A 361 -0.02 -3.13 15.41
N TYR A 362 -1.13 -3.82 15.11
CA TYR A 362 -2.43 -3.17 15.00
C TYR A 362 -3.59 -4.15 15.20
N SER A 363 -4.78 -3.62 15.47
CA SER A 363 -6.01 -4.39 15.57
C SER A 363 -6.63 -4.64 14.19
N LEU A 364 -7.10 -5.86 13.92
CA LEU A 364 -7.78 -6.21 12.68
C LEU A 364 -9.20 -5.61 12.58
N THR A 365 -9.67 -4.92 13.63
CA THR A 365 -10.87 -4.05 13.55
C THR A 365 -10.77 -3.00 12.45
N LYS A 366 -9.54 -2.63 12.04
CA LYS A 366 -9.34 -1.73 10.90
C LYS A 366 -10.02 -2.24 9.62
N GLU A 367 -10.11 -3.55 9.42
CA GLU A 367 -10.67 -4.18 8.20
C GLU A 367 -12.16 -3.87 8.03
N ILE A 368 -12.85 -3.45 9.10
CA ILE A 368 -14.25 -3.03 9.05
C ILE A 368 -14.42 -1.73 8.24
N ILE A 369 -13.41 -0.86 8.29
CA ILE A 369 -13.49 0.52 7.79
C ILE A 369 -12.37 0.91 6.82
N ASP A 370 -11.35 0.08 6.62
CA ASP A 370 -10.31 0.30 5.64
C ASP A 370 -10.84 -0.08 4.25
N ALA A 371 -10.87 0.87 3.31
CA ALA A 371 -11.13 0.61 1.90
C ALA A 371 -9.93 1.06 1.08
N ALA A 372 -8.96 0.16 0.89
CA ALA A 372 -7.72 0.43 0.18
C ALA A 372 -7.03 1.72 0.67
N ARG A 373 -6.89 1.85 2.01
CA ARG A 373 -6.34 3.00 2.74
C ARG A 373 -7.18 4.28 2.70
N THR A 374 -8.40 4.19 2.19
CA THR A 374 -9.39 5.26 2.31
C THR A 374 -10.15 5.08 3.62
N PHE A 375 -9.72 5.79 4.67
CA PHE A 375 -10.39 5.74 5.97
C PHE A 375 -11.61 6.66 5.99
N PRO A 376 -12.65 6.34 6.78
CA PRO A 376 -13.80 7.21 6.95
C PRO A 376 -13.38 8.60 7.41
N PHE A 377 -14.01 9.63 6.86
CA PHE A 377 -13.80 11.02 7.26
C PHE A 377 -12.39 11.59 7.02
N GLN A 378 -11.55 10.92 6.24
CA GLN A 378 -10.20 11.37 5.93
C GLN A 378 -10.15 12.55 4.94
N ASN A 379 -11.25 12.85 4.24
CA ASN A 379 -11.31 13.99 3.32
C ASN A 379 -11.18 15.31 4.13
N PRO A 380 -10.10 16.10 3.92
CA PRO A 380 -9.87 17.32 4.68
C PRO A 380 -10.98 18.36 4.47
N ASP A 381 -11.69 18.33 3.34
CA ASP A 381 -12.80 19.25 3.05
C ASP A 381 -14.00 19.02 3.97
N LEU A 382 -14.08 17.86 4.64
CA LEU A 382 -15.13 17.61 5.63
C LEU A 382 -15.07 18.58 6.82
N ARG A 383 -13.90 19.19 7.09
CA ARG A 383 -13.78 20.25 8.11
C ARG A 383 -14.68 21.45 7.82
N TYR A 384 -14.98 21.71 6.54
CA TYR A 384 -15.87 22.81 6.17
C TYR A 384 -17.29 22.56 6.65
N LEU A 385 -17.70 21.30 6.87
CA LEU A 385 -19.02 20.97 7.43
C LEU A 385 -19.22 21.54 8.84
N ALA A 386 -18.14 21.77 9.59
CA ALA A 386 -18.18 22.36 10.92
C ALA A 386 -18.30 23.90 10.90
N LEU A 387 -18.08 24.56 9.75
CA LEU A 387 -18.23 26.01 9.64
C LEU A 387 -19.70 26.39 9.51
N ASP A 388 -20.07 27.50 10.15
CA ASP A 388 -21.35 28.19 9.94
C ASP A 388 -21.58 28.45 8.44
N PRO A 389 -22.82 28.29 7.93
CA PRO A 389 -23.13 28.51 6.53
C PRO A 389 -22.69 29.88 5.99
N GLN A 390 -22.78 30.96 6.78
CA GLN A 390 -22.38 32.30 6.35
C GLN A 390 -20.87 32.42 6.22
N LEU A 391 -20.11 31.88 7.19
CA LEU A 391 -18.65 31.81 7.14
C LEU A 391 -18.17 30.97 5.96
N ARG A 392 -18.85 29.85 5.68
CA ARG A 392 -18.53 28.99 4.54
C ARG A 392 -18.75 29.70 3.20
N ASN A 393 -19.86 30.42 3.05
CA ASN A 393 -20.16 31.22 1.86
C ASN A 393 -19.16 32.38 1.69
N GLY A 394 -18.74 33.01 2.80
CA GLY A 394 -17.69 34.03 2.79
C GLY A 394 -16.33 33.48 2.35
N VAL A 395 -15.91 32.32 2.86
CA VAL A 395 -14.67 31.64 2.43
C VAL A 395 -14.73 31.26 0.95
N GLN A 396 -15.90 30.86 0.43
CA GLN A 396 -16.10 30.60 -1.01
C GLN A 396 -15.91 31.85 -1.86
N GLY A 397 -16.43 33.00 -1.41
CA GLY A 397 -16.27 34.28 -2.10
C GLY A 397 -14.82 34.80 -2.12
N ILE A 398 -14.04 34.53 -1.08
CA ILE A 398 -12.66 35.03 -0.93
C ILE A 398 -11.63 34.12 -1.61
N CYS A 399 -11.77 32.79 -1.51
CA CYS A 399 -10.71 31.88 -1.94
C CYS A 399 -10.72 31.55 -3.44
N GLY A 400 -11.74 31.96 -4.22
CA GLY A 400 -11.83 31.79 -5.68
C GLY A 400 -11.78 30.34 -6.20
N LYS A 401 -11.52 29.35 -5.33
CA LYS A 401 -11.57 27.94 -5.65
C LYS A 401 -13.02 27.49 -5.60
N PRO A 402 -13.52 26.73 -6.60
CA PRO A 402 -14.77 26.02 -6.46
C PRO A 402 -14.57 24.93 -5.41
N THR A 403 -14.72 25.28 -4.13
CA THR A 403 -14.87 24.28 -3.07
C THR A 403 -16.07 23.44 -3.48
N LEU A 404 -15.85 22.15 -3.74
CA LEU A 404 -16.85 21.15 -4.13
C LEU A 404 -18.19 21.50 -3.47
N GLY A 405 -19.19 21.87 -4.27
CA GLY A 405 -20.43 22.47 -3.78
C GLY A 405 -21.01 21.65 -2.62
N LYS A 406 -21.69 22.31 -1.67
CA LYS A 406 -22.26 21.73 -0.42
C LYS A 406 -22.72 20.26 -0.56
N ASN A 407 -23.44 19.96 -1.64
CA ASN A 407 -23.95 18.63 -1.98
C ASN A 407 -22.88 17.53 -2.09
N ILE A 408 -21.67 17.83 -2.56
CA ILE A 408 -20.58 16.87 -2.77
C ILE A 408 -19.91 16.53 -1.44
N THR A 409 -19.61 17.54 -0.61
CA THR A 409 -19.00 17.33 0.73
C THR A 409 -19.99 16.62 1.66
N ASP A 410 -21.27 17.01 1.63
CA ASP A 410 -22.34 16.31 2.35
C ASP A 410 -22.47 14.86 1.87
N ARG A 411 -22.42 14.61 0.55
CA ARG A 411 -22.45 13.25 0.00
C ARG A 411 -21.24 12.43 0.44
N ALA A 412 -20.03 12.99 0.41
CA ALA A 412 -18.82 12.30 0.86
C ALA A 412 -18.89 11.92 2.35
N TYR A 413 -19.42 12.82 3.18
CA TYR A 413 -19.69 12.56 4.59
C TYR A 413 -20.70 11.42 4.78
N MET A 414 -21.84 11.50 4.10
CA MET A 414 -22.92 10.51 4.22
C MET A 414 -22.52 9.13 3.70
N VAL A 415 -21.75 9.06 2.62
CA VAL A 415 -21.20 7.79 2.11
C VAL A 415 -20.20 7.20 3.11
N SER A 416 -19.36 8.02 3.75
CA SER A 416 -18.46 7.57 4.81
C SER A 416 -19.25 6.99 5.99
N LYS A 417 -20.28 7.70 6.48
CA LYS A 417 -21.15 7.21 7.57
C LYS A 417 -21.84 5.90 7.20
N ARG A 418 -22.38 5.80 5.98
CA ARG A 418 -23.08 4.60 5.51
C ARG A 418 -22.16 3.39 5.50
N ARG A 419 -20.92 3.54 5.01
CA ARG A 419 -19.92 2.48 5.01
C ARG A 419 -19.56 2.03 6.43
N CYS A 420 -19.36 2.97 7.36
CA CYS A 420 -19.15 2.63 8.77
C CYS A 420 -20.36 1.89 9.35
N HIS A 421 -21.59 2.34 9.06
CA HIS A 421 -22.80 1.72 9.56
C HIS A 421 -22.94 0.27 9.09
N TYR A 422 -22.75 -0.02 7.80
CA TYR A 422 -22.78 -1.38 7.27
C TYR A 422 -21.65 -2.22 7.88
N GLY A 423 -20.41 -1.73 7.82
CA GLY A 423 -19.25 -2.45 8.37
C GLY A 423 -19.46 -2.84 9.84
N LEU A 424 -19.88 -1.90 10.69
CA LEU A 424 -20.09 -2.16 12.12
C LEU A 424 -21.31 -3.05 12.38
N THR A 425 -22.42 -2.84 11.67
CA THR A 425 -23.67 -3.61 11.89
C THR A 425 -23.51 -5.04 11.45
N ASP A 426 -22.93 -5.26 10.27
CA ASP A 426 -22.77 -6.58 9.67
C ASP A 426 -21.62 -7.37 10.34
N SER A 427 -20.73 -6.68 11.04
CA SER A 427 -19.63 -7.30 11.80
C SER A 427 -19.96 -7.58 13.26
N LYS A 428 -21.18 -7.31 13.76
CA LYS A 428 -21.54 -7.50 15.17
C LYS A 428 -21.29 -8.93 15.71
N GLN A 429 -21.40 -9.93 14.85
CA GLN A 429 -21.21 -11.35 15.20
C GLN A 429 -19.82 -11.88 14.79
N ARG A 430 -18.93 -11.01 14.30
CA ARG A 430 -17.59 -11.38 13.85
C ARG A 430 -16.56 -11.07 14.93
N SER A 431 -15.65 -12.01 15.12
CA SER A 431 -14.49 -11.84 15.99
C SER A 431 -13.33 -11.21 15.22
N PHE A 432 -12.56 -10.34 15.88
CA PHE A 432 -11.39 -9.67 15.30
C PHE A 432 -10.15 -9.88 16.16
N GLY A 433 -9.06 -10.28 15.50
CA GLY A 433 -7.77 -10.48 16.15
C GLY A 433 -6.89 -9.23 16.15
N VAL A 434 -5.66 -9.43 16.59
CA VAL A 434 -4.56 -8.48 16.43
C VAL A 434 -3.52 -9.02 15.45
N ARG A 435 -2.78 -8.12 14.83
CA ARG A 435 -1.68 -8.45 13.92
C ARG A 435 -0.38 -7.80 14.37
N GLU A 436 0.70 -8.54 14.17
CA GLU A 436 2.09 -8.10 14.19
C GLU A 436 2.67 -8.39 12.80
N GLY A 437 3.36 -7.44 12.19
CA GLY A 437 3.97 -7.62 10.87
C GLY A 437 5.33 -6.96 10.78
N HIS A 438 6.27 -7.63 10.12
CA HIS A 438 7.65 -7.17 9.97
C HIS A 438 8.07 -7.21 8.50
N ARG A 439 8.68 -6.13 8.03
CA ARG A 439 9.42 -6.13 6.77
C ARG A 439 10.83 -6.62 7.03
N ILE A 440 11.18 -7.74 6.43
CA ILE A 440 12.51 -8.33 6.52
C ILE A 440 13.16 -8.42 5.15
N SER A 441 14.49 -8.38 5.12
CA SER A 441 15.28 -8.74 3.95
C SER A 441 15.11 -10.23 3.66
N TRP A 442 15.16 -10.58 2.38
CA TRP A 442 15.17 -11.97 1.92
C TRP A 442 16.32 -12.78 2.51
N VAL A 443 17.44 -12.15 2.87
CA VAL A 443 18.59 -12.83 3.49
C VAL A 443 18.24 -13.45 4.86
N LEU A 444 17.19 -12.94 5.53
CA LEU A 444 16.68 -13.50 6.78
C LEU A 444 15.58 -14.55 6.60
N PHE A 445 15.03 -14.65 5.39
CA PHE A 445 13.97 -15.60 5.06
C PHE A 445 14.59 -16.93 4.69
#